data_AF-A0A5C4T740-F1
#
_entry.id   AF-A0A5C4T740-F1
#
_cell.length_a   1.000
_cell.length_b   1.000
_cell.length_c   1.000
_cell.angle_alpha   90.00
_cell.angle_beta   90.00
_cell.angle_gamma   90.00
#
_symmetry.space_group_name_H-M   'P 1'
#
loop_
_entity.id
_entity.type
_entity.pdbx_description
1 polymer ?
#
loop_
_entity_poly.entity_id
_entity_poly.type
_entity_poly.pdbx_seq_one_letter_code
_entity_poly.pdbx_strand_id
1 'polypeptide(L)'
;MRRTLIVLVLSGLVYGSGCGGKMNPPVAGSVSATDTGSASATATEQLHIPQNDERDWPTAYAAANDPLNRPHGSLSVAGLLGEIKWTLGIEQSPIGGPSGKPNDISAWLNSLAAVYDSKREPIDVTRFELTDDAGGILVWSAVLFVEEARTEVASNNNSYTIRRPVSITITKAGDAYLLNSAELPEDATGIPRVEAVGDLDGDGAKEIVWRWGTIGAHTTAFSYSVSKWNEEGWTSVPGTITMPSVSSFTLEDSAIVLSGGLIGSAGAGPWQRESTDRYKYVDGGMKLVDSTMADATTAYHRLNEAAVGEALGYWDRAAEQYAEAARQTDATYEGLLFQFEQQIVEGGRQPELEKRFGEAVQALARLRLGLLELDGNLSGAYSSKLAPDAGAFAGLSTALHEANNRREGAKAAKRWAEDNPEWLELLNAPFGYANRRWDAESVSANVIGIKELGE
;
A
#
# COMPACT_ATOMS: atom_id res chain seq x y z
N MET A 1 -16.61 32.23 24.69
CA MET A 1 -17.23 32.74 23.45
C MET A 1 -17.09 31.66 22.39
N ARG A 2 -18.20 31.04 21.98
CA ARG A 2 -18.26 30.05 20.91
C ARG A 2 -18.27 30.76 19.56
N ARG A 3 -17.52 30.26 18.58
CA ARG A 3 -17.91 30.32 17.16
C ARG A 3 -17.50 29.02 16.46
N THR A 4 -18.51 28.16 16.32
CA THR A 4 -18.63 27.12 15.31
C THR A 4 -18.74 27.78 13.94
N LEU A 5 -18.06 27.22 12.93
CA LEU A 5 -18.43 27.43 11.53
C LEU A 5 -18.53 26.06 10.86
N ILE A 6 -19.77 25.70 10.54
CA ILE A 6 -20.15 24.61 9.64
C ILE A 6 -20.36 25.27 8.28
N VAL A 7 -19.74 24.75 7.23
CA VAL A 7 -20.17 25.01 5.86
C VAL A 7 -20.36 23.67 5.17
N LEU A 8 -21.62 23.41 4.86
CA LEU A 8 -22.14 22.29 4.11
C LEU A 8 -22.66 22.92 2.81
N VAL A 9 -22.11 22.56 1.66
CA VAL A 9 -22.71 22.87 0.36
C VAL A 9 -22.74 21.60 -0.47
N LEU A 10 -23.95 21.05 -0.54
CA LEU A 10 -24.41 20.12 -1.54
C LEU A 10 -24.66 20.90 -2.84
N SER A 11 -24.06 20.46 -3.94
CA SER A 11 -24.58 20.76 -5.28
C SER A 11 -24.47 19.50 -6.12
N GLY A 12 -25.61 18.83 -6.28
CA GLY A 12 -25.79 17.74 -7.23
C GLY A 12 -25.77 18.28 -8.65
N LEU A 13 -24.84 17.77 -9.46
CA LEU A 13 -24.95 17.79 -10.90
C LEU A 13 -25.41 16.40 -11.36
N VAL A 14 -26.61 16.35 -11.93
CA VAL A 14 -27.13 15.19 -12.66
C VAL A 14 -26.47 15.20 -14.04
N TYR A 15 -25.51 14.31 -14.26
CA TYR A 15 -25.07 13.95 -15.61
C TYR A 15 -25.88 12.75 -16.09
N GLY A 16 -26.73 12.99 -17.09
CA GLY A 16 -27.34 11.92 -17.88
C GLY A 16 -26.37 11.52 -18.99
N SER A 17 -25.87 10.29 -18.93
CA SER A 17 -25.07 9.68 -19.99
C SER A 17 -25.88 8.55 -20.63
N GLY A 18 -26.49 8.84 -21.77
CA GLY A 18 -27.13 7.86 -22.63
C GLY A 18 -26.12 7.17 -23.57
N CYS A 19 -26.31 5.86 -23.71
CA CYS A 19 -26.02 5.02 -24.88
C CYS A 19 -24.58 4.91 -25.41
N GLY A 20 -23.94 3.78 -25.08
CA GLY A 20 -23.86 2.62 -25.98
C GLY A 20 -23.01 2.75 -27.26
N GLY A 21 -21.82 2.15 -27.23
CA GLY A 21 -21.04 1.81 -28.41
C GLY A 21 -19.98 0.75 -28.09
N LYS A 22 -20.30 -0.52 -28.35
CA LYS A 22 -19.31 -1.61 -28.34
C LYS A 22 -18.45 -1.50 -29.59
N MET A 23 -17.14 -1.34 -29.44
CA MET A 23 -16.16 -1.58 -30.51
C MET A 23 -15.26 -2.75 -30.11
N ASN A 24 -15.29 -3.82 -30.91
CA ASN A 24 -14.34 -4.93 -30.83
C ASN A 24 -13.02 -4.50 -31.49
N PRO A 25 -11.84 -4.84 -30.94
CA PRO A 25 -10.58 -4.71 -31.66
C PRO A 25 -10.39 -5.87 -32.66
N PRO A 26 -9.64 -5.64 -33.76
CA PRO A 26 -9.37 -6.66 -34.76
C PRO A 26 -8.27 -7.63 -34.30
N VAL A 27 -8.48 -8.90 -34.61
CA VAL A 27 -7.52 -10.00 -34.49
C VAL A 27 -6.64 -10.06 -35.74
N ALA A 28 -5.32 -9.98 -35.54
CA ALA A 28 -4.27 -10.46 -36.44
C ALA A 28 -3.01 -10.63 -35.57
N GLY A 29 -2.12 -11.61 -35.68
CA GLY A 29 -1.92 -12.75 -36.55
C GLY A 29 -0.57 -13.34 -36.15
N SER A 30 -0.49 -14.67 -36.09
CA SER A 30 0.67 -15.52 -35.74
C SER A 30 1.97 -15.22 -36.50
N VAL A 31 3.16 -15.44 -35.89
CA VAL A 31 4.32 -16.15 -36.50
C VAL A 31 5.33 -16.67 -35.44
N SER A 32 5.65 -17.97 -35.59
CA SER A 32 6.82 -18.82 -35.30
C SER A 32 7.68 -18.73 -34.03
N ALA A 33 7.82 -19.92 -33.43
CA ALA A 33 8.84 -20.35 -32.51
C ALA A 33 10.24 -20.50 -33.14
N THR A 34 11.28 -20.24 -32.35
CA THR A 34 12.54 -20.98 -32.37
C THR A 34 12.99 -21.25 -30.94
N ASP A 35 13.21 -22.52 -30.70
CA ASP A 35 13.66 -23.18 -29.48
C ASP A 35 15.20 -23.19 -29.42
N THR A 36 15.79 -22.96 -28.24
CA THR A 36 16.97 -23.68 -27.70
C THR A 36 17.37 -23.08 -26.35
N GLY A 37 17.52 -23.91 -25.32
CA GLY A 37 18.48 -23.65 -24.23
C GLY A 37 17.99 -23.96 -22.82
N SER A 38 18.08 -25.24 -22.44
CA SER A 38 17.86 -25.76 -21.09
C SER A 38 18.85 -25.21 -20.05
N ALA A 39 18.33 -24.77 -18.91
CA ALA A 39 19.05 -24.74 -17.64
C ALA A 39 18.09 -25.17 -16.51
N SER A 40 18.50 -26.16 -15.72
CA SER A 40 17.65 -26.79 -14.71
C SER A 40 17.53 -25.91 -13.47
N ALA A 41 16.32 -25.48 -13.15
CA ALA A 41 15.98 -24.86 -11.87
C ALA A 41 15.11 -25.84 -11.06
N THR A 42 15.53 -26.05 -9.82
CA THR A 42 14.83 -26.82 -8.78
C THR A 42 13.41 -26.29 -8.59
N ALA A 43 12.45 -27.19 -8.62
CA ALA A 43 11.02 -26.90 -8.47
C ALA A 43 10.73 -26.37 -7.06
N THR A 44 10.43 -25.08 -6.96
CA THR A 44 9.67 -24.53 -5.84
C THR A 44 8.21 -24.82 -6.12
N GLU A 45 7.59 -25.62 -5.25
CA GLU A 45 6.18 -25.95 -5.29
C GLU A 45 5.37 -24.65 -5.09
N GLN A 46 4.90 -24.06 -6.20
CA GLN A 46 3.97 -22.93 -6.16
C GLN A 46 2.67 -23.42 -5.54
N LEU A 47 2.40 -22.99 -4.30
CA LEU A 47 1.11 -23.15 -3.67
C LEU A 47 0.08 -22.38 -4.52
N HIS A 48 -0.75 -23.11 -5.26
CA HIS A 48 -1.84 -22.53 -6.04
C HIS A 48 -2.93 -22.03 -5.08
N ILE A 49 -2.83 -20.77 -4.66
CA ILE A 49 -3.92 -20.08 -3.97
C ILE A 49 -5.00 -19.79 -5.03
N PRO A 50 -6.25 -20.22 -4.83
CA PRO A 50 -7.32 -19.94 -5.79
C PRO A 50 -7.47 -18.41 -5.92
N GLN A 51 -7.19 -17.88 -7.11
CA GLN A 51 -7.67 -16.55 -7.48
C GLN A 51 -9.19 -16.65 -7.60
N ASN A 52 -9.92 -16.41 -6.52
CA ASN A 52 -11.33 -16.10 -6.62
C ASN A 52 -11.45 -14.80 -7.42
N ASP A 53 -12.21 -14.82 -8.53
CA ASP A 53 -12.44 -13.66 -9.38
C ASP A 53 -13.10 -12.56 -8.52
N GLU A 54 -12.31 -11.60 -8.05
CA GLU A 54 -12.74 -10.51 -7.15
C GLU A 54 -13.72 -9.52 -7.84
N ARG A 55 -14.23 -9.86 -9.02
CA ARG A 55 -15.28 -9.12 -9.72
C ARG A 55 -16.71 -9.57 -9.39
N ASP A 56 -16.88 -10.68 -8.68
CA ASP A 56 -18.20 -11.22 -8.29
C ASP A 56 -18.62 -10.87 -6.86
N TRP A 57 -17.96 -9.92 -6.19
CA TRP A 57 -18.42 -9.43 -4.88
C TRP A 57 -19.67 -8.54 -5.06
N PRO A 58 -20.81 -8.88 -4.44
CA PRO A 58 -21.96 -8.00 -4.48
C PRO A 58 -21.64 -6.72 -3.72
N THR A 59 -22.11 -5.59 -4.24
CA THR A 59 -22.19 -4.24 -3.64
C THR A 59 -23.00 -4.18 -2.32
N ALA A 60 -23.11 -5.29 -1.59
CA ALA A 60 -23.99 -5.53 -0.46
C ALA A 60 -23.54 -4.87 0.86
N TYR A 61 -22.35 -4.27 0.93
CA TYR A 61 -21.90 -3.62 2.18
C TYR A 61 -22.69 -2.33 2.50
N ALA A 62 -23.42 -1.75 1.53
CA ALA A 62 -24.26 -0.58 1.73
C ALA A 62 -25.72 -0.89 2.17
N ALA A 63 -26.08 -2.16 2.39
CA ALA A 63 -27.46 -2.55 2.72
C ALA A 63 -27.53 -3.67 3.78
N ALA A 64 -26.89 -3.49 4.93
CA ALA A 64 -27.04 -4.41 6.06
C ALA A 64 -28.20 -3.97 6.99
N ASN A 65 -29.43 -4.36 6.62
CA ASN A 65 -30.57 -4.47 7.52
C ASN A 65 -31.18 -5.87 7.30
N ASP A 66 -30.45 -6.92 7.70
CA ASP A 66 -30.94 -8.30 7.65
C ASP A 66 -31.30 -8.79 9.07
N PRO A 67 -32.57 -9.14 9.34
CA PRO A 67 -33.08 -9.47 10.68
C PRO A 67 -32.82 -10.93 11.13
N LEU A 68 -31.80 -11.63 10.63
CA LEU A 68 -31.38 -12.94 11.15
C LEU A 68 -30.59 -12.82 12.47
N ASN A 69 -31.24 -12.20 13.46
CA ASN A 69 -30.75 -11.96 14.80
C ASN A 69 -31.10 -13.15 15.70
N ARG A 70 -30.22 -14.16 15.76
CA ARG A 70 -30.20 -15.07 16.91
C ARG A 70 -29.31 -14.44 17.98
N PRO A 71 -29.74 -14.39 19.26
CA PRO A 71 -28.90 -13.93 20.35
C PRO A 71 -27.89 -15.04 20.65
N HIS A 72 -26.85 -15.14 19.83
CA HIS A 72 -25.61 -15.71 20.32
C HIS A 72 -25.14 -14.73 21.40
N GLY A 73 -25.03 -15.19 22.65
CA GLY A 73 -24.60 -14.33 23.74
C GLY A 73 -23.34 -13.59 23.30
N SER A 74 -23.40 -12.25 23.27
CA SER A 74 -22.28 -11.41 22.84
C SER A 74 -21.09 -11.70 23.75
N LEU A 75 -20.19 -12.56 23.29
CA LEU A 75 -18.93 -12.82 23.97
C LEU A 75 -18.05 -11.60 23.74
N SER A 76 -17.58 -10.97 24.81
CA SER A 76 -16.52 -9.98 24.70
C SER A 76 -15.21 -10.66 24.25
N VAL A 77 -14.21 -9.88 23.84
CA VAL A 77 -12.88 -10.41 23.48
C VAL A 77 -12.31 -11.23 24.64
N ALA A 78 -12.44 -10.73 25.87
CA ALA A 78 -12.03 -11.46 27.07
C ALA A 78 -12.80 -12.77 27.28
N GLY A 79 -14.10 -12.80 26.96
CA GLY A 79 -14.93 -14.01 27.02
C GLY A 79 -14.47 -15.08 26.03
N LEU A 80 -14.27 -14.70 24.76
CA LEU A 80 -13.76 -15.58 23.72
C LEU A 80 -12.38 -16.15 24.08
N LEU A 81 -11.45 -15.28 24.50
CA LEU A 81 -10.11 -15.70 24.89
C LEU A 81 -10.15 -16.63 26.12
N GLY A 82 -11.04 -16.37 27.08
CA GLY A 82 -11.24 -17.24 28.24
C GLY A 82 -11.70 -18.65 27.85
N GLU A 83 -12.63 -18.76 26.90
CA GLU A 83 -13.12 -20.05 26.37
C GLU A 83 -12.00 -20.82 25.65
N ILE A 84 -11.18 -20.14 24.84
CA ILE A 84 -10.02 -20.72 24.16
C ILE A 84 -9.00 -21.22 25.18
N LYS A 85 -8.62 -20.38 26.15
CA LYS A 85 -7.66 -20.74 27.21
C LYS A 85 -8.13 -21.94 28.02
N TRP A 86 -9.40 -21.97 28.38
CA TRP A 86 -9.98 -23.10 29.10
C TRP A 86 -9.93 -24.39 28.27
N THR A 87 -10.34 -24.33 27.00
CA THR A 87 -10.37 -25.51 26.11
C THR A 87 -8.97 -26.09 25.89
N LEU A 88 -7.95 -25.23 25.77
CA LEU A 88 -6.55 -25.65 25.63
C LEU A 88 -5.91 -26.10 26.95
N GLY A 89 -6.58 -25.90 28.08
CA GLY A 89 -6.04 -26.17 29.42
C GLY A 89 -4.92 -25.21 29.83
N ILE A 90 -4.90 -24.01 29.26
CA ILE A 90 -3.96 -22.93 29.63
C ILE A 90 -4.36 -22.34 30.99
N GLU A 91 -5.66 -22.22 31.24
CA GLU A 91 -6.22 -21.79 32.53
C GLU A 91 -7.21 -22.85 33.05
N GLN A 92 -7.32 -22.97 34.39
CA GLN A 92 -8.29 -23.88 35.00
C GLN A 92 -9.72 -23.36 34.82
N SER A 93 -10.65 -24.25 34.46
CA SER A 93 -12.07 -23.94 34.36
C SER A 93 -12.62 -23.44 35.70
N PRO A 94 -13.30 -22.29 35.77
CA PRO A 94 -14.01 -21.90 36.98
C PRO A 94 -15.22 -22.79 37.29
N ILE A 95 -15.68 -23.61 36.34
CA ILE A 95 -16.98 -24.33 36.41
C ILE A 95 -16.83 -25.86 36.30
N GLY A 96 -15.60 -26.39 36.30
CA GLY A 96 -15.36 -27.85 36.34
C GLY A 96 -15.83 -28.63 35.10
N GLY A 97 -15.86 -28.00 33.92
CA GLY A 97 -16.27 -28.67 32.67
C GLY A 97 -15.20 -29.62 32.09
N PRO A 98 -15.58 -30.46 31.11
CA PRO A 98 -14.72 -31.53 30.58
C PRO A 98 -13.43 -30.95 29.98
N SER A 99 -12.30 -31.35 30.55
CA SER A 99 -10.96 -31.06 30.02
C SER A 99 -10.61 -32.10 28.97
N GLY A 100 -10.63 -31.70 27.71
CA GLY A 100 -10.13 -32.49 26.60
C GLY A 100 -9.51 -31.55 25.60
N LYS A 101 -8.17 -31.48 25.58
CA LYS A 101 -7.45 -30.73 24.55
C LYS A 101 -7.96 -31.19 23.18
N PRO A 102 -8.28 -30.28 22.24
CA PRO A 102 -8.71 -30.69 20.91
C PRO A 102 -7.67 -31.60 20.28
N ASN A 103 -8.10 -32.75 19.73
CA ASN A 103 -7.21 -33.62 18.97
C ASN A 103 -6.77 -32.95 17.66
N ASP A 104 -7.59 -32.03 17.15
CA ASP A 104 -7.35 -31.22 15.95
C ASP A 104 -7.72 -29.76 16.24
N ILE A 105 -6.70 -28.92 16.42
CA ILE A 105 -6.88 -27.48 16.72
C ILE A 105 -7.42 -26.74 15.51
N SER A 106 -7.06 -27.13 14.29
CA SER A 106 -7.56 -26.48 13.08
C SER A 106 -9.06 -26.72 12.92
N ALA A 107 -9.50 -27.96 13.05
CA ALA A 107 -10.93 -28.29 13.01
C ALA A 107 -11.72 -27.59 14.12
N TRP A 108 -11.15 -27.52 15.33
CA TRP A 108 -11.77 -26.83 16.45
C TRP A 108 -11.89 -25.31 16.24
N LEU A 109 -10.82 -24.63 15.81
CA LEU A 109 -10.88 -23.19 15.48
C LEU A 109 -11.89 -22.91 14.36
N ASN A 110 -11.93 -23.75 13.33
CA ASN A 110 -12.94 -23.67 12.27
C ASN A 110 -14.36 -23.87 12.80
N SER A 111 -14.55 -24.68 13.84
CA SER A 111 -15.88 -24.86 14.46
C SER A 111 -16.31 -23.63 15.26
N LEU A 112 -15.38 -22.94 15.93
CA LEU A 112 -15.66 -21.66 16.60
C LEU A 112 -16.06 -20.61 15.55
N ALA A 113 -15.35 -20.57 14.43
CA ALA A 113 -15.64 -19.71 13.29
C ALA A 113 -17.04 -19.87 12.72
N ALA A 114 -17.44 -21.13 12.51
CA ALA A 114 -18.68 -21.47 11.82
C ALA A 114 -19.93 -20.94 12.53
N VAL A 115 -19.83 -20.61 13.82
CA VAL A 115 -20.89 -20.00 14.61
C VAL A 115 -21.16 -18.56 14.19
N TYR A 116 -20.16 -17.83 13.66
CA TYR A 116 -20.20 -16.37 13.55
C TYR A 116 -20.52 -15.79 12.16
N ASP A 117 -20.35 -16.55 11.06
CA ASP A 117 -20.95 -16.38 9.71
C ASP A 117 -20.03 -17.01 8.63
N SER A 118 -20.02 -18.35 8.57
CA SER A 118 -19.20 -19.13 7.61
C SER A 118 -19.44 -18.83 6.13
N LYS A 119 -20.52 -18.11 5.77
CA LYS A 119 -20.85 -17.81 4.38
C LYS A 119 -20.23 -16.50 3.89
N ARG A 120 -19.96 -15.56 4.79
CA ARG A 120 -19.41 -14.24 4.43
C ARG A 120 -17.96 -14.07 4.82
N GLU A 121 -17.53 -14.74 5.89
CA GLU A 121 -16.21 -14.56 6.50
C GLU A 121 -15.63 -15.94 6.84
N PRO A 122 -15.18 -16.72 5.83
CA PRO A 122 -14.52 -17.98 6.11
C PRO A 122 -13.26 -17.72 6.92
N ILE A 123 -13.13 -18.36 8.07
CA ILE A 123 -11.90 -18.30 8.85
C ILE A 123 -10.88 -19.19 8.17
N ASP A 124 -9.72 -18.60 7.88
CA ASP A 124 -8.56 -19.31 7.40
C ASP A 124 -7.65 -19.60 8.59
N VAL A 125 -7.52 -20.88 8.95
CA VAL A 125 -6.61 -21.32 10.01
C VAL A 125 -5.33 -21.81 9.37
N THR A 126 -4.28 -20.99 9.48
CA THR A 126 -2.95 -21.36 9.00
C THR A 126 -2.22 -22.13 10.08
N ARG A 127 -1.78 -23.37 9.77
CA ARG A 127 -0.93 -24.19 10.64
C ARG A 127 0.47 -24.28 10.06
N PHE A 128 1.49 -24.05 10.88
CA PHE A 128 2.90 -24.14 10.46
C PHE A 128 3.82 -24.58 11.60
N GLU A 129 5.04 -24.99 11.24
CA GLU A 129 6.16 -25.17 12.18
C GLU A 129 6.93 -23.86 12.28
N LEU A 130 7.14 -23.40 13.52
CA LEU A 130 7.76 -22.10 13.80
C LEU A 130 9.17 -22.01 13.21
N THR A 131 9.95 -23.08 13.32
CA THR A 131 11.27 -23.22 12.71
C THR A 131 11.26 -24.42 11.78
N ASP A 132 12.09 -24.40 10.73
CA ASP A 132 12.28 -25.58 9.88
C ASP A 132 13.10 -26.68 10.56
N ASP A 133 13.87 -26.32 11.59
CA ASP A 133 14.54 -27.28 12.45
C ASP A 133 13.50 -28.07 13.25
N ALA A 134 13.73 -29.38 13.38
CA ALA A 134 12.82 -30.40 13.94
C ALA A 134 12.46 -30.23 15.44
N GLY A 135 12.60 -29.02 16.00
CA GLY A 135 12.18 -28.63 17.35
C GLY A 135 10.67 -28.69 17.58
N GLY A 136 9.85 -28.89 16.53
CA GLY A 136 8.47 -29.33 16.66
C GLY A 136 7.52 -28.33 17.31
N ILE A 137 7.88 -27.04 17.33
CA ILE A 137 6.96 -25.99 17.78
C ILE A 137 5.93 -25.75 16.69
N LEU A 138 4.69 -26.11 16.98
CA LEU A 138 3.56 -25.97 16.06
C LEU A 138 2.77 -24.71 16.38
N VAL A 139 2.41 -23.97 15.35
CA VAL A 139 1.67 -22.73 15.45
C VAL A 139 0.39 -22.84 14.64
N TRP A 140 -0.72 -22.37 15.22
CA TRP A 140 -1.99 -22.13 14.53
C TRP A 140 -2.32 -20.65 14.62
N SER A 141 -2.52 -20.01 13.48
CA SER A 141 -2.85 -18.60 13.38
C SER A 141 -4.17 -18.43 12.63
N ALA A 142 -5.03 -17.57 13.15
CA ALA A 142 -6.33 -17.29 12.57
C ALA A 142 -6.79 -15.88 12.96
N VAL A 143 -7.78 -15.36 12.25
CA VAL A 143 -8.54 -14.17 12.66
C VAL A 143 -9.94 -14.61 13.07
N LEU A 144 -10.36 -14.21 14.27
CA LEU A 144 -11.71 -14.39 14.77
C LEU A 144 -12.43 -13.04 14.83
N PHE A 145 -13.75 -13.05 14.73
CA PHE A 145 -14.56 -11.85 14.90
C PHE A 145 -15.34 -11.90 16.20
N VAL A 146 -15.35 -10.78 16.92
CA VAL A 146 -16.04 -10.61 18.19
C VAL A 146 -17.09 -9.53 18.06
N GLU A 147 -18.33 -9.83 18.44
CA GLU A 147 -19.41 -8.86 18.49
C GLU A 147 -19.46 -8.17 19.86
N GLU A 148 -19.20 -6.87 19.88
CA GLU A 148 -19.31 -6.03 21.06
C GLU A 148 -20.50 -5.08 20.93
N ALA A 149 -21.44 -5.17 21.85
CA ALA A 149 -22.52 -4.19 21.94
C ALA A 149 -21.94 -2.87 22.47
N ARG A 150 -21.95 -1.82 21.63
CA ARG A 150 -21.66 -0.46 22.07
C ARG A 150 -22.98 0.29 22.26
N THR A 151 -23.04 1.02 23.37
CA THR A 151 -24.09 2.00 23.62
C THR A 151 -23.43 3.36 23.53
N GLU A 152 -23.60 4.05 22.41
CA GLU A 152 -23.19 5.45 22.37
C GLU A 152 -24.15 6.29 23.20
N VAL A 153 -23.60 7.03 24.17
CA VAL A 153 -24.34 7.99 25.01
C VAL A 153 -24.66 9.28 24.22
N ALA A 154 -24.64 9.21 22.88
CA ALA A 154 -25.17 10.28 22.05
C ALA A 154 -26.70 10.34 22.18
N SER A 155 -27.25 11.52 21.92
CA SER A 155 -28.62 11.96 22.27
C SER A 155 -29.80 11.11 21.77
N ASN A 156 -29.55 10.01 21.05
CA ASN A 156 -30.56 9.10 20.51
C ASN A 156 -30.59 7.72 21.17
N ASN A 157 -29.69 7.40 22.11
CA ASN A 157 -29.68 6.11 22.83
C ASN A 157 -29.64 4.89 21.88
N ASN A 158 -29.02 5.05 20.71
CA ASN A 158 -28.87 3.97 19.74
C ASN A 158 -27.77 3.01 20.23
N SER A 159 -28.15 1.77 20.49
CA SER A 159 -27.19 0.67 20.62
C SER A 159 -26.87 0.15 19.22
N TYR A 160 -25.58 -0.05 18.95
CA TYR A 160 -25.12 -0.73 17.75
C TYR A 160 -24.07 -1.76 18.13
N THR A 161 -24.03 -2.87 17.40
CA THR A 161 -23.02 -3.90 17.58
C THR A 161 -21.84 -3.56 16.68
N ILE A 162 -20.65 -3.49 17.24
CA ILE A 162 -19.41 -3.44 16.47
C ILE A 162 -18.85 -4.85 16.38
N ARG A 163 -18.40 -5.24 15.20
CA ARG A 163 -17.60 -6.45 15.00
C ARG A 163 -16.13 -6.06 15.02
N ARG A 164 -15.35 -6.71 15.90
CA ARG A 164 -13.91 -6.52 15.97
C ARG A 164 -13.17 -7.75 15.47
N PRO A 165 -12.26 -7.59 14.52
CA PRO A 165 -11.33 -8.65 14.16
C PRO A 165 -10.24 -8.79 15.25
N VAL A 166 -10.01 -10.02 15.69
CA VAL A 166 -9.00 -10.39 16.68
C VAL A 166 -8.13 -11.46 16.06
N SER A 167 -6.84 -11.14 15.88
CA SER A 167 -5.84 -12.15 15.56
C SER A 167 -5.64 -13.07 16.77
N ILE A 168 -5.58 -14.36 16.52
CA ILE A 168 -5.22 -15.36 17.52
C ILE A 168 -4.06 -16.19 17.01
N THR A 169 -3.14 -16.52 17.92
CA THR A 169 -2.07 -17.47 17.64
C THR A 169 -1.95 -18.45 18.79
N ILE A 170 -2.05 -19.74 18.49
CA ILE A 170 -1.85 -20.84 19.44
C ILE A 170 -0.51 -21.47 19.11
N THR A 171 0.43 -21.42 20.06
CA THR A 171 1.75 -22.05 19.92
C THR A 171 1.82 -23.27 20.82
N LYS A 172 2.26 -24.41 20.28
CA LYS A 172 2.42 -25.67 21.00
C LYS A 172 3.89 -26.08 21.02
N ALA A 173 4.43 -26.25 22.22
CA ALA A 173 5.78 -26.78 22.46
C ALA A 173 5.68 -27.98 23.39
N GLY A 174 5.90 -29.19 22.86
CA GLY A 174 5.61 -30.43 23.58
C GLY A 174 4.13 -30.53 23.96
N ASP A 175 3.84 -30.64 25.26
CA ASP A 175 2.46 -30.69 25.79
C ASP A 175 1.91 -29.32 26.22
N ALA A 176 2.75 -28.27 26.20
CA ALA A 176 2.37 -26.92 26.59
C ALA A 176 1.76 -26.14 25.42
N TYR A 177 0.82 -25.25 25.77
CA TYR A 177 0.20 -24.31 24.84
C TYR A 177 0.41 -22.88 25.34
N LEU A 178 0.71 -21.98 24.41
CA LEU A 178 0.66 -20.54 24.59
C LEU A 178 -0.41 -19.98 23.67
N LEU A 179 -1.21 -19.04 24.19
CA LEU A 179 -2.18 -18.28 23.40
C LEU A 179 -1.75 -16.81 23.39
N ASN A 180 -1.53 -16.27 22.19
CA ASN A 180 -1.36 -14.85 21.94
C ASN A 180 -2.57 -14.34 21.16
N SER A 181 -2.90 -13.07 21.36
CA SER A 181 -3.94 -12.39 20.60
C SER A 181 -3.65 -10.92 20.48
N ALA A 182 -4.01 -10.32 19.35
CA ALA A 182 -3.98 -8.88 19.16
C ALA A 182 -5.24 -8.42 18.43
N GLU A 183 -5.78 -7.27 18.85
CA GLU A 183 -6.84 -6.60 18.10
C GLU A 183 -6.29 -6.09 16.77
N LEU A 184 -6.99 -6.36 15.67
CA LEU A 184 -6.72 -5.75 14.38
C LEU A 184 -7.55 -4.46 14.24
N PRO A 185 -7.21 -3.53 13.35
CA PRO A 185 -7.90 -2.25 13.22
C PRO A 185 -9.42 -2.40 13.02
N GLU A 186 -10.21 -1.62 13.79
CA GLU A 186 -11.68 -1.69 13.80
C GLU A 186 -12.31 -1.27 12.46
N ASP A 187 -11.60 -0.46 11.67
CA ASP A 187 -12.05 0.08 10.38
C ASP A 187 -11.82 -0.87 9.21
N ALA A 188 -11.27 -2.06 9.47
CA ALA A 188 -11.09 -3.10 8.48
C ALA A 188 -12.45 -3.61 7.95
N THR A 189 -12.90 -3.04 6.83
CA THR A 189 -14.08 -3.51 6.08
C THR A 189 -13.75 -4.64 5.12
N GLY A 190 -12.48 -4.82 4.78
CA GLY A 190 -11.96 -6.02 4.13
C GLY A 190 -11.75 -7.15 5.16
N ILE A 191 -11.85 -8.41 4.70
CA ILE A 191 -11.76 -9.60 5.56
C ILE A 191 -10.31 -9.76 6.06
N PRO A 192 -10.02 -9.52 7.35
CA PRO A 192 -8.68 -9.69 7.87
C PRO A 192 -8.33 -11.18 7.96
N ARG A 193 -7.08 -11.52 7.66
CA ARG A 193 -6.61 -12.92 7.62
C ARG A 193 -5.11 -13.01 7.79
N VAL A 194 -4.62 -14.24 7.96
CA VAL A 194 -3.22 -14.57 7.70
C VAL A 194 -3.04 -14.56 6.18
N GLU A 195 -2.19 -13.67 5.66
CA GLU A 195 -1.87 -13.63 4.24
C GLU A 195 -0.78 -14.63 3.90
N ALA A 196 0.26 -14.71 4.74
CA ALA A 196 1.37 -15.61 4.55
C ALA A 196 2.14 -15.85 5.85
N VAL A 197 3.01 -16.85 5.81
CA VAL A 197 3.96 -17.19 6.88
C VAL A 197 5.30 -17.48 6.22
N GLY A 198 6.39 -16.90 6.75
CA GLY A 198 7.74 -17.10 6.22
C GLY A 198 8.81 -16.44 7.08
N ASP A 199 10.05 -16.89 6.93
CA ASP A 199 11.22 -16.29 7.60
C ASP A 199 11.62 -15.00 6.88
N LEU A 200 11.19 -13.86 7.42
CA LEU A 200 11.34 -12.53 6.84
C LEU A 200 12.59 -11.80 7.31
N ASP A 201 13.16 -12.19 8.44
CA ASP A 201 14.38 -11.57 8.97
C ASP A 201 15.63 -12.47 9.01
N GLY A 202 15.48 -13.72 8.58
CA GLY A 202 16.57 -14.65 8.33
C GLY A 202 17.09 -15.33 9.60
N ASP A 203 16.33 -15.32 10.69
CA ASP A 203 16.73 -15.97 11.95
C ASP A 203 16.33 -17.45 12.05
N GLY A 204 15.64 -17.97 11.03
CA GLY A 204 15.17 -19.35 10.94
C GLY A 204 13.83 -19.61 11.62
N ALA A 205 13.27 -18.64 12.34
CA ALA A 205 11.88 -18.65 12.78
C ALA A 205 11.00 -17.95 11.73
N LYS A 206 9.76 -18.41 11.59
CA LYS A 206 8.80 -17.81 10.64
C LYS A 206 8.00 -16.70 11.29
N GLU A 207 7.89 -15.58 10.58
CA GLU A 207 6.96 -14.50 10.87
C GLU A 207 5.57 -14.78 10.30
N ILE A 208 4.55 -14.15 10.88
CA ILE A 208 3.18 -14.14 10.37
C ILE A 208 2.92 -12.80 9.70
N VAL A 209 2.46 -12.83 8.44
CA VAL A 209 1.97 -11.64 7.72
C VAL A 209 0.46 -11.60 7.85
N TRP A 210 -0.05 -10.59 8.56
CA TRP A 210 -1.48 -10.31 8.66
C TRP A 210 -1.87 -9.34 7.55
N ARG A 211 -3.02 -9.56 6.93
CA ARG A 211 -3.65 -8.63 5.99
C ARG A 211 -4.99 -8.20 6.51
N TRP A 212 -5.32 -6.93 6.32
CA TRP A 212 -6.67 -6.38 6.42
C TRP A 212 -6.84 -5.31 5.35
N GLY A 213 -8.02 -4.72 5.23
CA GLY A 213 -8.18 -3.64 4.27
C GLY A 213 -9.43 -2.82 4.46
N THR A 214 -9.53 -1.76 3.68
CA THR A 214 -10.72 -0.93 3.58
C THR A 214 -11.27 -1.02 2.17
N ILE A 215 -12.57 -1.29 2.05
CA ILE A 215 -13.28 -1.35 0.77
C ILE A 215 -14.09 -0.07 0.63
N GLY A 216 -13.54 0.88 -0.12
CA GLY A 216 -14.24 2.09 -0.54
C GLY A 216 -15.10 1.85 -1.78
N ALA A 217 -15.87 2.87 -2.17
CA ALA A 217 -16.76 2.79 -3.35
C ALA A 217 -16.03 2.46 -4.67
N HIS A 218 -14.75 2.81 -4.77
CA HIS A 218 -13.95 2.69 -5.99
C HIS A 218 -12.54 2.12 -5.76
N THR A 219 -12.15 1.88 -4.51
CA THR A 219 -10.77 1.50 -4.19
C THR A 219 -10.79 0.60 -2.99
N THR A 220 -10.10 -0.52 -3.10
CA THR A 220 -9.82 -1.38 -1.97
C THR A 220 -8.37 -1.15 -1.56
N ALA A 221 -8.12 -0.65 -0.35
CA ALA A 221 -6.77 -0.53 0.17
C ALA A 221 -6.49 -1.70 1.11
N PHE A 222 -5.40 -2.42 0.89
CA PHE A 222 -4.96 -3.46 1.79
C PHE A 222 -3.77 -2.98 2.61
N SER A 223 -3.81 -3.32 3.89
CA SER A 223 -2.74 -3.10 4.83
C SER A 223 -2.20 -4.44 5.33
N TYR A 224 -0.90 -4.48 5.59
CA TYR A 224 -0.18 -5.65 6.04
C TYR A 224 0.66 -5.30 7.27
N SER A 225 0.62 -6.16 8.27
CA SER A 225 1.52 -6.12 9.42
C SER A 225 2.22 -7.45 9.58
N VAL A 226 3.37 -7.40 10.23
CA VAL A 226 4.18 -8.59 10.49
C VAL A 226 4.22 -8.82 11.98
N SER A 227 4.06 -10.07 12.41
CA SER A 227 4.32 -10.49 13.78
C SER A 227 5.49 -11.46 13.82
N LYS A 228 6.40 -11.21 14.75
CA LYS A 228 7.60 -12.01 14.99
C LYS A 228 7.51 -12.72 16.34
N TRP A 229 8.00 -13.95 16.40
CA TRP A 229 8.14 -14.70 17.64
C TRP A 229 9.40 -14.28 18.41
N ASN A 230 9.27 -14.20 19.73
CA ASN A 230 10.39 -14.11 20.67
C ASN A 230 10.14 -14.96 21.92
N GLU A 231 11.03 -14.89 22.92
CA GLU A 231 10.91 -15.68 24.16
C GLU A 231 9.62 -15.40 24.96
N GLU A 232 9.02 -14.22 24.81
CA GLU A 232 7.79 -13.81 25.48
C GLU A 232 6.53 -14.11 24.64
N GLY A 233 6.70 -14.44 23.35
CA GLY A 233 5.66 -14.82 22.42
C GLY A 233 5.65 -13.98 21.15
N TRP A 234 4.47 -13.82 20.54
CA TRP A 234 4.30 -13.04 19.32
C TRP A 234 4.27 -11.53 19.59
N THR A 235 5.08 -10.78 18.85
CA THR A 235 5.17 -9.31 18.93
C THR A 235 5.04 -8.67 17.56
N SER A 236 4.48 -7.46 17.51
CA SER A 236 4.31 -6.72 16.25
C SER A 236 5.63 -6.12 15.79
N VAL A 237 5.93 -6.28 14.50
CA VAL A 237 7.07 -5.64 13.84
C VAL A 237 6.66 -4.24 13.37
N PRO A 238 7.39 -3.18 13.73
CA PRO A 238 7.16 -1.83 13.22
C PRO A 238 7.17 -1.76 11.69
N GLY A 239 6.28 -0.96 11.11
CA GLY A 239 6.19 -0.74 9.66
C GLY A 239 5.00 -1.41 9.00
N THR A 240 3.80 -0.83 9.16
CA THR A 240 2.62 -1.26 8.42
C THR A 240 2.79 -0.92 6.94
N ILE A 241 2.53 -1.89 6.07
CA ILE A 241 2.57 -1.72 4.62
C ILE A 241 1.15 -1.47 4.14
N THR A 242 0.90 -0.44 3.34
CA THR A 242 -0.42 -0.18 2.76
C THR A 242 -0.30 0.01 1.25
N MET A 243 -1.13 -0.69 0.49
CA MET A 243 -1.19 -0.56 -0.97
C MET A 243 -2.65 -0.57 -1.46
N PRO A 244 -3.06 0.42 -2.27
CA PRO A 244 -4.36 0.41 -2.92
C PRO A 244 -4.39 -0.59 -4.08
N SER A 245 -5.54 -1.24 -4.25
CA SER A 245 -5.87 -2.18 -5.32
C SER A 245 -4.75 -3.19 -5.58
N VAL A 246 -4.34 -3.93 -4.55
CA VAL A 246 -3.32 -4.98 -4.65
C VAL A 246 -3.76 -6.00 -5.69
N SER A 247 -2.99 -6.11 -6.76
CA SER A 247 -3.17 -7.06 -7.86
C SER A 247 -2.38 -8.36 -7.62
N SER A 248 -1.29 -8.30 -6.86
CA SER A 248 -0.47 -9.47 -6.53
C SER A 248 0.17 -9.35 -5.13
N PHE A 249 0.32 -10.50 -4.46
CA PHE A 249 1.07 -10.66 -3.21
C PHE A 249 1.96 -11.89 -3.34
N THR A 250 3.25 -11.77 -3.01
CA THR A 250 4.17 -12.91 -2.90
C THR A 250 5.17 -12.71 -1.76
N LEU A 251 5.72 -13.83 -1.26
CA LEU A 251 6.91 -13.85 -0.43
C LEU A 251 8.10 -14.34 -1.25
N GLU A 252 9.15 -13.54 -1.36
CA GLU A 252 10.35 -13.84 -2.16
C GLU A 252 11.62 -13.38 -1.42
N ASP A 253 12.62 -14.26 -1.27
CA ASP A 253 13.91 -13.97 -0.60
C ASP A 253 13.77 -13.14 0.68
N SER A 254 12.93 -13.62 1.60
CA SER A 254 12.61 -12.95 2.88
C SER A 254 12.05 -11.53 2.71
N ALA A 255 11.30 -11.30 1.64
CA ALA A 255 10.64 -10.03 1.37
C ALA A 255 9.16 -10.23 1.03
N ILE A 256 8.34 -9.25 1.42
CA ILE A 256 6.97 -9.11 0.95
C ILE A 256 7.03 -8.32 -0.36
N VAL A 257 6.50 -8.89 -1.44
CA VAL A 257 6.40 -8.22 -2.75
C VAL A 257 4.93 -8.03 -3.09
N LEU A 258 4.53 -6.77 -3.31
CA LEU A 258 3.17 -6.38 -3.64
C LEU A 258 3.14 -5.71 -5.00
N SER A 259 2.20 -6.08 -5.87
CA SER A 259 1.87 -5.28 -7.06
C SER A 259 0.50 -4.61 -6.87
N GLY A 260 0.37 -3.36 -7.32
CA GLY A 260 -0.86 -2.58 -7.17
C GLY A 260 -0.59 -1.07 -7.27
N GLY A 261 -1.24 -0.26 -6.45
CA GLY A 261 -1.01 1.18 -6.38
C GLY A 261 -2.03 2.05 -7.11
N LEU A 262 -2.95 1.44 -7.89
CA LEU A 262 -3.96 2.18 -8.64
C LEU A 262 -5.20 2.46 -7.79
N ILE A 263 -5.57 3.73 -7.65
CA ILE A 263 -6.80 4.17 -6.97
C ILE A 263 -7.89 4.34 -8.03
N GLY A 264 -8.96 3.54 -7.95
CA GLY A 264 -10.04 3.50 -8.93
C GLY A 264 -11.03 4.67 -8.88
N SER A 265 -10.78 5.69 -8.06
CA SER A 265 -11.61 6.90 -7.99
C SER A 265 -11.36 7.82 -9.19
N ALA A 266 -12.42 8.39 -9.78
CA ALA A 266 -12.28 9.40 -10.83
C ALA A 266 -11.42 10.61 -10.39
N GLY A 267 -11.48 10.96 -9.10
CA GLY A 267 -10.68 12.05 -8.53
C GLY A 267 -9.20 11.70 -8.31
N ALA A 268 -8.81 10.42 -8.41
CA ALA A 268 -7.42 10.00 -8.27
C ALA A 268 -6.58 10.38 -9.49
N GLY A 269 -7.23 10.55 -10.65
CA GLY A 269 -6.62 11.02 -11.88
C GLY A 269 -5.94 9.93 -12.72
N PRO A 270 -5.71 10.18 -14.02
CA PRO A 270 -5.21 9.18 -14.96
C PRO A 270 -3.68 9.07 -15.03
N TRP A 271 -2.94 9.88 -14.26
CA TRP A 271 -1.47 9.88 -14.22
C TRP A 271 -0.86 8.78 -13.33
N GLN A 272 -1.73 7.94 -12.77
CA GLN A 272 -1.33 6.82 -11.92
C GLN A 272 -0.72 5.71 -12.75
N ARG A 273 0.19 4.96 -12.14
CA ARG A 273 0.76 3.74 -12.70
C ARG A 273 0.83 2.68 -11.62
N GLU A 274 0.70 1.43 -12.03
CA GLU A 274 0.91 0.30 -11.15
C GLU A 274 2.38 0.29 -10.69
N SER A 275 2.62 -0.06 -9.44
CA SER A 275 3.94 -0.33 -8.88
C SER A 275 4.02 -1.76 -8.36
N THR A 276 5.23 -2.29 -8.37
CA THR A 276 5.62 -3.48 -7.62
C THR A 276 6.62 -3.06 -6.56
N ASP A 277 6.19 -3.15 -5.31
CA ASP A 277 6.92 -2.70 -4.13
C ASP A 277 7.43 -3.90 -3.34
N ARG A 278 8.70 -3.85 -2.93
CA ARG A 278 9.38 -4.88 -2.16
C ARG A 278 9.72 -4.37 -0.77
N TYR A 279 9.25 -5.06 0.26
CA TYR A 279 9.46 -4.72 1.66
C TYR A 279 10.29 -5.80 2.35
N LYS A 280 11.31 -5.37 3.11
CA LYS A 280 12.17 -6.26 3.89
C LYS A 280 12.23 -5.83 5.35
N TYR A 281 12.53 -6.78 6.22
CA TYR A 281 12.89 -6.49 7.60
C TYR A 281 14.28 -5.85 7.65
N VAL A 282 14.36 -4.57 8.04
CA VAL A 282 15.59 -3.78 8.10
C VAL A 282 15.56 -2.90 9.34
N ASP A 283 16.62 -2.97 10.16
CA ASP A 283 16.76 -2.24 11.43
C ASP A 283 15.56 -2.38 12.37
N GLY A 284 15.03 -3.60 12.50
CA GLY A 284 13.96 -3.89 13.45
C GLY A 284 12.54 -3.63 12.95
N GLY A 285 12.34 -3.30 11.66
CA GLY A 285 11.02 -3.03 11.10
C GLY A 285 10.92 -3.35 9.62
N MET A 286 9.69 -3.48 9.11
CA MET A 286 9.44 -3.61 7.68
C MET A 286 9.65 -2.27 7.00
N LYS A 287 10.49 -2.24 5.97
CA LYS A 287 10.79 -1.04 5.17
C LYS A 287 10.66 -1.36 3.70
N LEU A 288 10.15 -0.40 2.93
CA LEU A 288 10.25 -0.42 1.47
C LEU A 288 11.72 -0.36 1.09
N VAL A 289 12.19 -1.37 0.35
CA VAL A 289 13.58 -1.45 -0.12
C VAL A 289 13.68 -1.33 -1.63
N ASP A 290 12.66 -1.71 -2.39
CA ASP A 290 12.61 -1.49 -3.83
C ASP A 290 11.20 -1.16 -4.30
N SER A 291 11.09 -0.39 -5.37
CA SER A 291 9.82 -0.07 -6.03
C SER A 291 10.07 0.06 -7.52
N THR A 292 9.29 -0.68 -8.31
CA THR A 292 9.35 -0.65 -9.76
C THR A 292 7.97 -0.33 -10.30
N MET A 293 7.87 0.78 -11.03
CA MET A 293 6.62 1.21 -11.65
C MET A 293 6.47 0.61 -13.05
N ALA A 294 5.23 0.42 -13.49
CA ALA A 294 4.90 0.11 -14.88
C ALA A 294 5.46 1.20 -15.81
N ASP A 295 5.69 0.86 -17.08
CA ASP A 295 6.44 1.69 -18.04
C ASP A 295 6.09 3.19 -18.04
N ALA A 296 7.12 4.03 -18.08
CA ALA A 296 6.98 5.47 -18.15
C ALA A 296 6.63 5.94 -19.56
N THR A 297 5.41 6.47 -19.70
CA THR A 297 4.94 7.06 -20.96
C THR A 297 5.23 8.56 -21.09
N THR A 298 5.64 9.25 -20.01
CA THR A 298 5.87 10.70 -20.00
C THR A 298 7.15 11.07 -19.24
N ALA A 299 7.68 12.28 -19.46
CA ALA A 299 8.78 12.82 -18.67
C ALA A 299 8.40 12.95 -17.18
N TYR A 300 7.12 13.24 -16.89
CA TYR A 300 6.61 13.32 -15.52
C TYR A 300 6.61 11.95 -14.80
N HIS A 301 6.28 10.88 -15.52
CA HIS A 301 6.39 9.52 -15.01
C HIS A 301 7.83 9.18 -14.61
N ARG A 302 8.80 9.51 -15.47
CA ARG A 302 10.24 9.31 -15.17
C ARG A 302 10.72 10.16 -14.00
N LEU A 303 10.27 11.41 -13.92
CA LEU A 303 10.55 12.28 -12.78
C LEU A 303 10.09 11.64 -11.45
N ASN A 304 8.87 11.08 -11.43
CA ASN A 304 8.33 10.41 -10.25
C ASN A 304 9.12 9.14 -9.88
N GLU A 305 9.49 8.32 -10.87
CA GLU A 305 10.37 7.17 -10.65
C GLU A 305 11.73 7.57 -10.10
N ALA A 306 12.35 8.60 -10.67
CA ALA A 306 13.64 9.11 -10.22
C ALA A 306 13.57 9.56 -8.76
N ALA A 307 12.50 10.25 -8.36
CA ALA A 307 12.27 10.66 -6.97
C ALA A 307 12.11 9.48 -6.02
N VAL A 308 11.47 8.38 -6.45
CA VAL A 308 11.38 7.14 -5.66
C VAL A 308 12.75 6.46 -5.55
N GLY A 309 13.48 6.34 -6.66
CA GLY A 309 14.84 5.80 -6.67
C GLY A 309 15.77 6.61 -5.76
N GLU A 310 15.67 7.93 -5.78
CA GLU A 310 16.43 8.81 -4.89
C GLU A 310 16.04 8.58 -3.42
N ALA A 311 14.74 8.46 -3.10
CA ALA A 311 14.29 8.20 -1.73
C ALA A 311 14.78 6.84 -1.19
N LEU A 312 14.95 5.85 -2.07
CA LEU A 312 15.44 4.51 -1.74
C LEU A 312 16.98 4.39 -1.79
N GLY A 313 17.70 5.47 -2.15
CA GLY A 313 19.15 5.48 -2.24
C GLY A 313 19.74 4.85 -3.50
N TYR A 314 18.91 4.60 -4.52
CA TYR A 314 19.33 4.14 -5.84
C TYR A 314 19.82 5.30 -6.70
N TRP A 315 20.92 5.93 -6.31
CA TRP A 315 21.40 7.18 -6.90
C TRP A 315 21.68 7.09 -8.40
N ASP A 316 22.29 5.99 -8.87
CA ASP A 316 22.57 5.80 -10.30
C ASP A 316 21.28 5.66 -11.13
N ARG A 317 20.33 4.84 -10.65
CA ARG A 317 18.99 4.67 -11.27
C ARG A 317 18.21 5.98 -11.26
N ALA A 318 18.25 6.71 -10.13
CA ALA A 318 17.60 8.00 -10.01
C ALA A 318 18.19 9.02 -10.99
N ALA A 319 19.52 9.10 -11.07
CA ALA A 319 20.22 9.99 -12.00
C ALA A 319 19.92 9.66 -13.46
N GLU A 320 19.84 8.37 -13.82
CA GLU A 320 19.43 7.95 -15.16
C GLU A 320 18.01 8.42 -15.50
N GLN A 321 17.04 8.17 -14.60
CA GLN A 321 15.65 8.58 -14.82
C GLN A 321 15.48 10.11 -14.84
N TYR A 322 16.18 10.85 -13.98
CA TYR A 322 16.22 12.31 -14.04
C TYR A 322 16.84 12.81 -15.36
N ALA A 323 17.94 12.22 -15.79
CA ALA A 323 18.59 12.60 -17.04
C ALA A 323 17.69 12.33 -18.25
N GLU A 324 16.87 11.27 -18.22
CA GLU A 324 15.90 10.97 -19.27
C GLU A 324 14.70 11.92 -19.21
N ALA A 325 14.11 12.16 -18.03
CA ALA A 325 13.05 13.15 -17.83
C ALA A 325 13.46 14.55 -18.33
N ALA A 326 14.72 14.95 -18.10
CA ALA A 326 15.28 16.23 -18.51
C ALA A 326 15.45 16.40 -20.04
N ARG A 327 15.48 15.31 -20.79
CA ARG A 327 15.69 15.27 -22.26
C ARG A 327 14.43 14.92 -23.03
N GLN A 328 13.52 14.17 -22.41
CA GLN A 328 12.30 13.69 -23.04
C GLN A 328 11.38 14.86 -23.39
N THR A 329 10.92 14.87 -24.63
CA THR A 329 9.81 15.71 -25.09
C THR A 329 8.62 14.80 -25.33
N ASP A 330 7.55 15.00 -24.57
CA ASP A 330 6.35 14.19 -24.70
C ASP A 330 5.60 14.56 -25.98
N ALA A 331 5.35 13.56 -26.83
CA ALA A 331 4.73 13.78 -28.15
C ALA A 331 3.24 14.15 -28.03
N THR A 332 2.57 13.67 -26.99
CA THR A 332 1.16 13.93 -26.68
C THR A 332 0.88 13.60 -25.21
N TYR A 333 -0.10 14.29 -24.64
CA TYR A 333 -0.68 13.97 -23.33
C TYR A 333 -2.14 13.45 -23.46
N GLU A 334 -2.53 13.01 -24.66
CA GLU A 334 -3.86 12.44 -24.90
C GLU A 334 -4.17 11.31 -23.91
N GLY A 335 -5.40 11.30 -23.37
CA GLY A 335 -5.83 10.36 -22.32
C GLY A 335 -5.39 10.74 -20.90
N LEU A 336 -4.56 11.76 -20.73
CA LEU A 336 -4.23 12.35 -19.43
C LEU A 336 -5.06 13.60 -19.18
N LEU A 337 -5.24 13.95 -17.90
CA LEU A 337 -6.01 15.11 -17.47
C LEU A 337 -5.13 16.09 -16.70
N PHE A 338 -5.24 17.36 -17.01
CA PHE A 338 -4.61 18.44 -16.26
C PHE A 338 -5.66 19.23 -15.49
N GLN A 339 -5.24 19.83 -14.38
CA GLN A 339 -5.95 20.85 -13.65
C GLN A 339 -5.15 22.14 -13.77
N PHE A 340 -5.53 22.98 -14.72
CA PHE A 340 -5.00 24.33 -14.83
C PHE A 340 -6.03 25.29 -14.24
N GLU A 341 -5.62 26.11 -13.28
CA GLU A 341 -6.51 27.01 -12.56
C GLU A 341 -7.70 26.24 -11.95
N GLN A 342 -8.93 26.56 -12.37
CA GLN A 342 -10.16 25.91 -11.92
C GLN A 342 -10.78 24.99 -12.99
N GLN A 343 -10.02 24.61 -14.02
CA GLN A 343 -10.51 23.80 -15.13
C GLN A 343 -9.75 22.48 -15.22
N ILE A 344 -10.52 21.39 -15.34
CA ILE A 344 -9.98 20.08 -15.71
C ILE A 344 -10.01 19.99 -17.23
N VAL A 345 -8.86 19.78 -17.85
CA VAL A 345 -8.72 19.69 -19.31
C VAL A 345 -8.00 18.42 -19.70
N GLU A 346 -8.43 17.82 -20.79
CA GLU A 346 -7.72 16.70 -21.43
C GLU A 346 -6.43 17.20 -22.08
N GLY A 347 -5.38 16.38 -22.05
CA GLY A 347 -4.13 16.67 -22.76
C GLY A 347 -4.34 16.82 -24.27
N GLY A 348 -3.52 17.67 -24.90
CA GLY A 348 -3.66 18.12 -26.28
C GLY A 348 -4.61 19.32 -26.46
N ARG A 349 -5.30 19.78 -25.42
CA ARG A 349 -6.27 20.89 -25.50
C ARG A 349 -5.64 22.25 -25.21
N GLN A 350 -4.53 22.29 -24.48
CA GLN A 350 -3.85 23.53 -24.11
C GLN A 350 -2.35 23.42 -24.39
N PRO A 351 -1.92 23.33 -25.65
CA PRO A 351 -0.56 22.98 -26.04
C PRO A 351 0.52 23.91 -25.46
N GLU A 352 0.23 25.20 -25.30
CA GLU A 352 1.19 26.14 -24.69
C GLU A 352 1.37 25.90 -23.18
N LEU A 353 0.30 25.54 -22.45
CA LEU A 353 0.39 25.22 -21.02
C LEU A 353 1.02 23.85 -20.80
N GLU A 354 0.70 22.88 -21.65
CA GLU A 354 1.32 21.55 -21.66
C GLU A 354 2.82 21.61 -21.99
N LYS A 355 3.21 22.51 -22.90
CA LYS A 355 4.62 22.80 -23.17
C LYS A 355 5.31 23.38 -21.94
N ARG A 356 4.71 24.38 -21.29
CA ARG A 356 5.25 24.97 -20.04
C ARG A 356 5.34 23.94 -18.91
N PHE A 357 4.38 23.02 -18.82
CA PHE A 357 4.43 21.89 -17.90
C PHE A 357 5.65 21.00 -18.19
N GLY A 358 5.86 20.60 -19.45
CA GLY A 358 7.04 19.82 -19.85
C GLY A 358 8.35 20.52 -19.51
N GLU A 359 8.45 21.83 -19.77
CA GLU A 359 9.61 22.64 -19.37
C GLU A 359 9.82 22.66 -17.85
N ALA A 360 8.74 22.71 -17.05
CA ALA A 360 8.81 22.68 -15.60
C ALA A 360 9.31 21.33 -15.06
N VAL A 361 8.82 20.22 -15.63
CA VAL A 361 9.27 18.85 -15.32
C VAL A 361 10.75 18.68 -15.64
N GLN A 362 11.19 19.15 -16.81
CA GLN A 362 12.60 19.09 -17.21
C GLN A 362 13.50 19.93 -16.29
N ALA A 363 13.07 21.13 -15.91
CA ALA A 363 13.80 21.98 -14.98
C ALA A 363 13.95 21.31 -13.61
N LEU A 364 12.89 20.70 -13.07
CA LEU A 364 12.97 19.95 -11.82
C LEU A 364 13.93 18.75 -11.95
N ALA A 365 13.83 17.99 -13.05
CA ALA A 365 14.72 16.84 -13.25
C ALA A 365 16.21 17.25 -13.30
N ARG A 366 16.54 18.37 -13.96
CA ARG A 366 17.89 18.95 -13.99
C ARG A 366 18.35 19.42 -12.62
N LEU A 367 17.48 20.10 -11.87
CA LEU A 367 17.75 20.50 -10.50
C LEU A 367 18.11 19.29 -9.63
N ARG A 368 17.28 18.24 -9.64
CA ARG A 368 17.51 17.03 -8.83
C ARG A 368 18.81 16.34 -9.21
N LEU A 369 19.09 16.27 -10.51
CA LEU A 369 20.33 15.70 -11.01
C LEU A 369 21.56 16.45 -10.48
N GLY A 370 21.57 17.78 -10.52
CA GLY A 370 22.69 18.55 -9.99
C GLY A 370 22.79 18.51 -8.45
N LEU A 371 21.68 18.35 -7.73
CA LEU A 371 21.72 18.11 -6.28
C LEU A 371 22.39 16.76 -5.93
N LEU A 372 22.14 15.72 -6.74
CA LEU A 372 22.82 14.42 -6.58
C LEU A 372 24.33 14.52 -6.85
N GLU A 373 24.74 15.34 -7.81
CA GLU A 373 26.18 15.60 -8.05
C GLU A 373 26.84 16.34 -6.89
N LEU A 374 26.17 17.34 -6.33
CA LEU A 374 26.70 18.11 -5.19
C LEU A 374 26.85 17.28 -3.90
N ASP A 375 26.15 16.14 -3.79
CA ASP A 375 26.36 15.17 -2.70
C ASP A 375 27.61 14.32 -2.88
N GLY A 376 28.26 14.37 -4.06
CA GLY A 376 29.32 13.43 -4.42
C GLY A 376 28.80 12.02 -4.71
N ASN A 377 27.48 11.84 -4.80
CA ASN A 377 26.84 10.55 -5.11
C ASN A 377 26.98 10.18 -6.60
N LEU A 378 27.38 11.13 -7.46
CA LEU A 378 27.61 10.90 -8.88
C LEU A 378 29.03 11.31 -9.27
N SER A 379 29.67 10.51 -10.13
CA SER A 379 30.86 10.99 -10.86
C SER A 379 30.40 12.13 -11.77
N GLY A 380 31.00 13.33 -11.68
CA GLY A 380 30.51 14.60 -12.27
C GLY A 380 30.30 14.70 -13.79
N ALA A 381 30.03 13.59 -14.47
CA ALA A 381 29.66 13.49 -15.88
C ALA A 381 28.29 14.10 -16.21
N TYR A 382 27.41 14.30 -15.23
CA TYR A 382 26.07 14.86 -15.48
C TYR A 382 26.07 16.40 -15.53
N SER A 383 27.03 17.05 -14.87
CA SER A 383 27.20 18.51 -14.84
C SER A 383 27.46 19.10 -16.23
N SER A 384 28.21 18.36 -17.07
CA SER A 384 28.44 18.71 -18.47
C SER A 384 27.19 18.60 -19.35
N LYS A 385 26.13 17.95 -18.85
CA LYS A 385 24.83 17.76 -19.53
C LYS A 385 23.72 18.66 -18.98
N LEU A 386 23.94 19.31 -17.85
CA LEU A 386 23.11 20.42 -17.38
C LEU A 386 23.46 21.63 -18.23
N ALA A 387 22.90 21.70 -19.44
CA ALA A 387 22.90 22.96 -20.17
C ALA A 387 22.24 24.01 -19.26
N PRO A 388 22.79 25.23 -19.13
CA PRO A 388 22.12 26.29 -18.39
C PRO A 388 20.68 26.37 -18.90
N ASP A 389 19.72 26.28 -17.99
CA ASP A 389 18.31 26.27 -18.33
C ASP A 389 18.03 27.45 -19.27
N ALA A 390 17.56 27.14 -20.49
CA ALA A 390 17.01 28.14 -21.40
C ALA A 390 15.51 28.26 -21.13
N GLY A 391 14.96 29.47 -21.30
CA GLY A 391 13.52 29.71 -21.16
C GLY A 391 13.10 30.15 -19.75
N ALA A 392 11.87 29.84 -19.37
CA ALA A 392 11.18 30.45 -18.22
C ALA A 392 11.81 30.11 -16.86
N PHE A 393 12.66 29.09 -16.77
CA PHE A 393 13.18 28.55 -15.51
C PHE A 393 14.71 28.69 -15.34
N ALA A 394 15.35 29.53 -16.16
CA ALA A 394 16.80 29.76 -16.19
C ALA A 394 17.46 30.05 -14.83
N GLY A 395 16.72 30.66 -13.90
CA GLY A 395 17.23 31.00 -12.56
C GLY A 395 17.50 29.79 -11.66
N LEU A 396 16.82 28.67 -11.89
CA LEU A 396 16.93 27.48 -11.03
C LEU A 396 18.30 26.79 -11.17
N SER A 397 18.75 26.56 -12.40
CA SER A 397 20.10 26.04 -12.66
C SER A 397 21.20 27.01 -12.18
N THR A 398 20.99 28.31 -12.32
CA THR A 398 21.96 29.31 -11.83
C THR A 398 22.15 29.22 -10.32
N ALA A 399 21.04 29.13 -9.57
CA ALA A 399 21.05 28.96 -8.12
C ALA A 399 21.80 27.69 -7.67
N LEU A 400 21.75 26.62 -8.48
CA LEU A 400 22.46 25.38 -8.22
C LEU A 400 23.95 25.46 -8.56
N HIS A 401 24.32 26.12 -9.66
CA HIS A 401 25.71 26.30 -10.07
C HIS A 401 26.54 27.15 -9.09
N GLU A 402 25.89 28.09 -8.39
CA GLU A 402 26.55 28.93 -7.38
C GLU A 402 26.73 28.22 -6.02
N ALA A 403 26.10 27.07 -5.82
CA ALA A 403 26.16 26.33 -4.56
C ALA A 403 27.44 25.49 -4.45
N ASN A 404 28.06 25.50 -3.26
CA ASN A 404 29.29 24.72 -3.01
C ASN A 404 29.02 23.30 -2.51
N ASN A 405 27.78 23.00 -2.12
CA ASN A 405 27.34 21.72 -1.59
C ASN A 405 25.82 21.58 -1.72
N ARG A 406 25.30 20.36 -1.55
CA ARG A 406 23.86 20.09 -1.68
C ARG A 406 23.00 20.96 -0.78
N ARG A 407 23.42 21.22 0.46
CA ARG A 407 22.62 22.01 1.41
C ARG A 407 22.40 23.44 0.89
N GLU A 408 23.45 24.06 0.36
CA GLU A 408 23.37 25.38 -0.28
C GLU A 408 22.47 25.34 -1.52
N GLY A 409 22.65 24.33 -2.39
CA GLY A 409 21.85 24.16 -3.59
C GLY A 409 20.37 23.95 -3.30
N ALA A 410 20.06 23.09 -2.33
CA ALA A 410 18.70 22.82 -1.87
C ALA A 410 18.06 24.10 -1.29
N LYS A 411 18.78 24.84 -0.44
CA LYS A 411 18.28 26.11 0.10
C LYS A 411 18.01 27.15 -1.00
N ALA A 412 18.88 27.24 -2.00
CA ALA A 412 18.71 28.16 -3.11
C ALA A 412 17.53 27.75 -4.00
N ALA A 413 17.38 26.46 -4.31
CA ALA A 413 16.26 25.91 -5.06
C ALA A 413 14.92 26.10 -4.36
N LYS A 414 14.86 25.85 -3.04
CA LYS A 414 13.67 26.12 -2.21
C LYS A 414 13.26 27.57 -2.31
N ARG A 415 14.20 28.49 -2.08
CA ARG A 415 13.93 29.94 -2.16
C ARG A 415 13.44 30.34 -3.55
N TRP A 416 14.08 29.83 -4.60
CA TRP A 416 13.66 30.09 -5.97
C TRP A 416 12.23 29.57 -6.21
N ALA A 417 11.87 28.38 -5.72
CA ALA A 417 10.52 27.85 -5.83
C ALA A 417 9.47 28.69 -5.07
N GLU A 418 9.82 29.23 -3.90
CA GLU A 418 8.98 30.17 -3.15
C GLU A 418 8.74 31.48 -3.92
N ASP A 419 9.76 31.97 -4.61
CA ASP A 419 9.72 33.20 -5.42
C ASP A 419 9.02 32.99 -6.79
N ASN A 420 8.78 31.75 -7.22
CA ASN A 420 8.20 31.38 -8.53
C ASN A 420 7.05 30.35 -8.38
N PRO A 421 5.94 30.71 -7.69
CA PRO A 421 4.85 29.78 -7.40
C PRO A 421 4.17 29.20 -8.64
N GLU A 422 4.18 29.91 -9.77
CA GLU A 422 3.62 29.44 -11.05
C GLU A 422 4.35 28.20 -11.60
N TRP A 423 5.63 28.00 -11.25
CA TRP A 423 6.35 26.78 -11.59
C TRP A 423 5.84 25.58 -10.77
N LEU A 424 5.58 25.79 -9.48
CA LEU A 424 4.97 24.77 -8.64
C LEU A 424 3.54 24.46 -9.09
N GLU A 425 2.75 25.46 -9.49
CA GLU A 425 1.42 25.25 -10.07
C GLU A 425 1.49 24.36 -11.32
N LEU A 426 2.45 24.60 -12.21
CA LEU A 426 2.67 23.74 -13.38
C LEU A 426 3.05 22.32 -12.97
N LEU A 427 4.02 22.13 -12.07
CA LEU A 427 4.43 20.80 -11.60
C LEU A 427 3.28 20.01 -10.96
N ASN A 428 2.30 20.71 -10.38
CA ASN A 428 1.11 20.14 -9.75
C ASN A 428 -0.12 20.11 -10.67
N ALA A 429 0.03 20.47 -11.95
CA ALA A 429 -1.04 20.45 -12.92
C ALA A 429 -1.59 19.06 -13.26
N PRO A 430 -0.85 17.93 -13.17
CA PRO A 430 -1.44 16.61 -13.32
C PRO A 430 -2.70 16.44 -12.44
N PHE A 431 -3.87 16.30 -13.07
CA PHE A 431 -5.14 16.18 -12.35
C PHE A 431 -5.17 14.87 -11.57
N GLY A 432 -5.59 14.96 -10.31
CA GLY A 432 -5.76 13.80 -9.44
C GLY A 432 -5.15 13.99 -8.06
N TYR A 433 -5.79 13.47 -7.02
CA TYR A 433 -5.22 13.48 -5.66
C TYR A 433 -4.17 12.38 -5.46
N ALA A 434 -4.11 11.36 -6.32
CA ALA A 434 -3.10 10.29 -6.23
C ALA A 434 -1.74 10.71 -6.78
N ASN A 435 -1.67 11.85 -7.48
CA ASN A 435 -0.43 12.37 -8.01
C ASN A 435 0.43 12.96 -6.90
N ARG A 436 1.75 12.79 -7.05
CA ARG A 436 2.72 13.49 -6.21
C ARG A 436 2.45 14.99 -6.23
N ARG A 437 2.48 15.59 -5.03
CA ARG A 437 2.41 17.03 -4.86
C ARG A 437 3.80 17.58 -4.60
N TRP A 438 4.11 18.67 -5.30
CA TRP A 438 5.38 19.37 -5.21
C TRP A 438 5.17 20.70 -4.50
N ASP A 439 6.03 20.99 -3.55
CA ASP A 439 6.13 22.26 -2.85
C ASP A 439 7.60 22.68 -2.77
N ALA A 440 7.86 23.87 -2.26
CA ALA A 440 9.22 24.39 -2.18
C ALA A 440 10.17 23.51 -1.34
N GLU A 441 9.64 22.77 -0.36
CA GLU A 441 10.45 21.85 0.44
C GLU A 441 10.80 20.58 -0.35
N SER A 442 9.80 19.89 -0.88
CA SER A 442 9.95 18.60 -1.59
C SER A 442 10.76 18.69 -2.88
N VAL A 443 10.79 19.84 -3.57
CA VAL A 443 11.68 20.03 -4.73
C VAL A 443 13.16 20.06 -4.34
N SER A 444 13.48 20.41 -3.08
CA SER A 444 14.86 20.61 -2.60
C SER A 444 15.36 19.55 -1.61
N ALA A 445 14.47 18.96 -0.82
CA ALA A 445 14.79 17.92 0.15
C ALA A 445 15.04 16.58 -0.56
N ASN A 446 15.82 15.67 0.05
CA ASN A 446 15.67 14.25 -0.30
C ASN A 446 14.19 13.93 -0.15
N VAL A 447 13.58 13.26 -1.12
CA VAL A 447 12.16 12.91 -1.08
C VAL A 447 11.95 11.79 -0.05
N ILE A 448 12.40 11.99 1.19
CA ILE A 448 12.05 11.22 2.37
C ILE A 448 10.72 11.79 2.89
N GLY A 449 9.77 11.93 1.97
CA GLY A 449 8.38 12.32 2.20
C GLY A 449 7.41 11.19 1.84
N ILE A 450 7.90 9.99 1.50
CA ILE A 450 7.07 8.78 1.49
C ILE A 450 6.70 8.36 2.94
N LYS A 451 7.25 9.05 3.95
CA LYS A 451 6.96 8.82 5.37
C LYS A 451 5.53 9.12 5.83
N GLU A 452 4.63 9.59 4.97
CA GLU A 452 3.23 9.93 5.35
C GLU A 452 2.15 9.32 4.44
N LEU A 453 2.46 8.27 3.65
CA LEU A 453 1.39 7.47 2.98
C LEU A 453 0.79 6.39 3.90
N GLY A 454 1.09 6.42 5.20
CA GLY A 454 0.69 5.42 6.18
C GLY A 454 0.37 5.95 7.58
N GLU A 455 0.09 7.25 7.74
CA GLU A 455 -0.55 7.80 8.95
C GLU A 455 -1.92 8.38 8.64
#